data_AF-A0A371GS77-F1
#
_entry.id   AF-A0A371GS77-F1
#
_cell.length_a   1.000
_cell.length_b   1.000
_cell.length_c   1.000
_cell.angle_alpha   90.00
_cell.angle_beta   90.00
_cell.angle_gamma   90.00
#
_symmetry.space_group_name_H-M   'P 1'
#
loop_
_entity.id
_entity.type
_entity.pdbx_description
1 polymer ?
#
loop_
_entity_poly.entity_id
_entity_poly.type
_entity_poly.pdbx_seq_one_letter_code
_entity_poly.pdbx_strand_id
1 'polypeptide(L)'
;MWRLKIADGGKDPYIFSTNKFVGRQIWEYDPKAGTPDERAQVDAARQDFYNNRFKVKPCGDLLWRFQILRENNFKQTLPTLKIEDGEEITYQKVTTMMTRAALHLSALQTTDGHWPAQIAGPLFFLPPLVFCMYITGHLDSVFPEEHCKEILRYIYYHQNEDGGWGLHIEGHSTMFCTALNYICMRMLGEGPNGGHDNACARARKWIHDHGGVTYIPSWGKTWLSIIGVFDWCGSNPMPPEFWILPSFLPMHPGRVN
;
A
#
# COMPACT_ATOMS: atom_id res chain seq x y z
N MET A 1 -6.02 13.98 -11.56
CA MET A 1 -6.66 12.69 -11.23
C MET A 1 -5.65 11.58 -11.45
N TRP A 2 -5.66 10.57 -10.60
CA TRP A 2 -4.84 9.37 -10.77
C TRP A 2 -5.33 8.52 -11.92
N ARG A 3 -4.41 7.98 -12.72
CA ARG A 3 -4.67 7.08 -13.83
C ARG A 3 -3.80 5.85 -13.71
N LEU A 4 -4.42 4.70 -13.91
CA LEU A 4 -3.72 3.43 -14.04
C LEU A 4 -3.28 3.24 -15.50
N LYS A 5 -1.99 3.03 -15.70
CA LYS A 5 -1.40 2.65 -16.99
C LYS A 5 -1.10 1.16 -17.01
N ILE A 6 -1.48 0.52 -18.10
CA ILE A 6 -1.36 -0.93 -18.32
C ILE A 6 -0.32 -1.18 -19.40
N ALA A 7 0.61 -2.10 -19.13
CA ALA A 7 1.64 -2.55 -20.06
C ALA A 7 2.49 -1.44 -20.70
N ASP A 8 2.55 -0.25 -20.07
CA ASP A 8 3.37 0.87 -20.53
C ASP A 8 4.81 0.70 -20.04
N GLY A 9 5.73 0.50 -20.98
CA GLY A 9 7.17 0.47 -20.74
C GLY A 9 7.83 1.85 -20.72
N GLY A 10 7.07 2.91 -21.04
CA GLY A 10 7.63 4.23 -21.27
C GLY A 10 8.55 4.29 -22.49
N LYS A 11 9.31 5.38 -22.59
CA LYS A 11 10.34 5.59 -23.63
C LYS A 11 11.76 5.55 -23.07
N ASP A 12 11.92 4.95 -21.89
CA ASP A 12 13.19 4.93 -21.17
C ASP A 12 14.05 3.74 -21.63
N PRO A 13 15.27 3.96 -22.17
CA PRO A 13 16.15 2.87 -22.59
C PRO A 13 16.58 1.95 -21.44
N TYR A 14 16.45 2.39 -20.18
CA TYR A 14 16.75 1.59 -18.99
C TYR A 14 15.56 0.75 -18.50
N ILE A 15 14.37 0.95 -19.06
CA ILE A 15 13.20 0.10 -18.76
C ILE A 15 13.09 -0.99 -19.82
N PHE A 16 13.46 -2.22 -19.44
CA PHE A 16 13.40 -3.41 -20.30
C PHE A 16 12.48 -4.49 -19.71
N SER A 17 11.85 -5.28 -20.58
CA SER A 17 11.09 -6.46 -20.21
C SER A 17 11.19 -7.55 -21.28
N THR A 18 11.27 -8.81 -20.84
CA THR A 18 11.24 -9.99 -21.73
C THR A 18 9.83 -10.35 -22.21
N ASN A 19 8.78 -9.82 -21.56
CA ASN A 19 7.38 -10.11 -21.88
C ASN A 19 6.60 -8.90 -22.43
N LYS A 20 7.31 -7.88 -22.94
CA LYS A 20 6.71 -6.62 -23.44
C LYS A 20 5.82 -5.92 -22.39
N PHE A 21 6.22 -5.98 -21.12
CA PHE A 21 5.54 -5.35 -19.98
C PHE A 21 4.12 -5.87 -19.68
N VAL A 22 3.72 -7.02 -20.23
CA VAL A 22 2.44 -7.65 -19.89
C VAL A 22 2.36 -7.91 -18.38
N GLY A 23 1.23 -7.52 -17.76
CA GLY A 23 1.00 -7.58 -16.32
C GLY A 23 1.52 -6.36 -15.54
N ARG A 24 2.20 -5.43 -16.20
CA ARG A 24 2.71 -4.21 -15.54
C ARG A 24 1.58 -3.20 -15.37
N GLN A 25 1.49 -2.65 -14.17
CA GLN A 25 0.58 -1.58 -13.82
C GLN A 25 1.33 -0.44 -13.12
N ILE A 26 1.06 0.82 -13.52
CA ILE A 26 1.66 2.01 -12.90
C ILE A 26 0.58 3.05 -12.67
N TRP A 27 0.59 3.68 -11.50
CA TRP A 27 -0.22 4.85 -11.21
C TRP A 27 0.52 6.12 -11.60
N GLU A 28 -0.12 6.99 -12.38
CA GLU A 28 0.38 8.34 -12.68
C GLU A 28 -0.67 9.38 -12.30
N TYR A 29 -0.19 10.55 -11.87
CA TYR A 29 -1.08 11.67 -11.62
C TYR A 29 -1.10 12.62 -12.82
N ASP A 30 -2.29 12.85 -13.38
CA ASP A 30 -2.50 13.83 -14.44
C ASP A 30 -3.43 14.95 -13.93
N PRO A 31 -2.96 16.21 -13.75
CA PRO A 31 -3.77 17.29 -13.23
C PRO A 31 -4.92 17.69 -14.17
N LYS A 32 -4.87 17.34 -15.46
CA LYS A 32 -5.88 17.64 -16.47
C LYS A 32 -6.85 16.48 -16.71
N ALA A 33 -6.50 15.27 -16.27
CA ALA A 33 -7.36 14.10 -16.46
C ALA A 33 -8.62 14.12 -15.59
N GLY A 34 -9.71 13.64 -16.17
CA GLY A 34 -10.95 13.33 -15.48
C GLY A 34 -11.91 14.50 -15.37
N THR A 35 -13.19 14.22 -15.58
CA THR A 35 -14.29 15.20 -15.47
C THR A 35 -14.53 15.58 -13.99
N PRO A 36 -15.28 16.66 -13.71
CA PRO A 36 -15.66 17.00 -12.34
C PRO A 36 -16.37 15.85 -11.62
N ASP A 37 -17.28 15.14 -12.30
CA ASP A 37 -18.02 14.02 -11.73
C ASP A 37 -17.10 12.83 -11.39
N GLU A 38 -16.12 12.53 -12.24
CA GLU A 38 -15.16 11.46 -12.01
C GLU A 38 -14.25 11.76 -10.82
N ARG A 39 -13.83 13.01 -10.67
CA ARG A 39 -13.04 13.46 -9.51
C ARG A 39 -13.87 13.40 -8.23
N ALA A 40 -15.11 13.87 -8.28
CA ALA A 40 -16.04 13.77 -7.17
C ALA A 40 -16.29 12.30 -6.76
N GLN A 41 -16.39 11.38 -7.73
CA GLN A 41 -16.53 9.95 -7.45
C GLN A 41 -15.30 9.37 -6.72
N VAL A 42 -14.08 9.77 -7.11
CA VAL A 42 -12.84 9.36 -6.44
C VAL A 42 -12.79 9.90 -5.01
N ASP A 43 -13.13 11.18 -4.81
CA ASP A 43 -13.11 11.79 -3.48
C ASP A 43 -14.19 11.21 -2.56
N ALA A 44 -15.37 10.91 -3.10
CA ALA A 44 -16.42 10.18 -2.37
C ALA A 44 -15.94 8.79 -1.92
N ALA A 45 -15.29 8.03 -2.81
CA ALA A 45 -14.75 6.72 -2.47
C ALA A 45 -13.65 6.79 -1.39
N ARG A 46 -12.80 7.83 -1.43
CA ARG A 46 -11.78 8.07 -0.39
C ARG A 46 -12.39 8.41 0.95
N GLN A 47 -13.44 9.24 0.97
CA GLN A 47 -14.13 9.62 2.20
C GLN A 47 -14.89 8.44 2.81
N ASP A 48 -15.56 7.65 1.97
CA ASP A 48 -16.25 6.43 2.40
C ASP A 48 -15.27 5.43 3.03
N PHE A 49 -14.13 5.19 2.38
CA PHE A 49 -13.10 4.33 2.96
C PHE A 49 -12.58 4.89 4.29
N TYR A 50 -12.28 6.19 4.37
CA TYR A 50 -11.83 6.82 5.61
C TYR A 50 -12.84 6.64 6.76
N ASN A 51 -14.12 6.85 6.48
CA ASN A 51 -15.19 6.70 7.48
C ASN A 51 -15.36 5.25 7.95
N ASN A 52 -15.06 4.27 7.09
CA ASN A 52 -15.24 2.84 7.37
C ASN A 52 -13.94 2.09 7.70
N ARG A 53 -12.80 2.78 7.74
CA ARG A 53 -11.45 2.19 7.86
C ARG A 53 -11.22 1.32 9.10
N PHE A 54 -12.04 1.45 10.14
CA PHE A 54 -11.96 0.60 11.33
C PHE A 54 -12.83 -0.65 11.24
N LYS A 55 -13.82 -0.67 10.33
CA LYS A 55 -14.71 -1.80 10.06
C LYS A 55 -14.19 -2.66 8.91
N VAL A 56 -13.61 -2.04 7.89
CA VAL A 56 -13.04 -2.69 6.71
C VAL A 56 -11.63 -2.15 6.50
N LYS A 57 -10.64 -3.02 6.67
CA LYS A 57 -9.21 -2.65 6.59
C LYS A 57 -8.67 -2.66 5.15
N PRO A 58 -8.96 -3.66 4.30
CA PRO A 58 -8.46 -3.66 2.92
C PRO A 58 -9.25 -2.69 2.03
N CYS A 59 -8.58 -2.07 1.05
CA CYS A 59 -9.29 -1.24 0.08
C CYS A 59 -10.05 -2.10 -0.94
N GLY A 60 -11.17 -1.58 -1.46
CA GLY A 60 -11.99 -2.26 -2.47
C GLY A 60 -11.52 -2.05 -3.92
N ASP A 61 -10.31 -1.51 -4.11
CA ASP A 61 -9.68 -1.30 -5.41
C ASP A 61 -10.51 -0.38 -6.36
N LEU A 62 -11.29 0.51 -5.76
CA LEU A 62 -12.34 1.25 -6.46
C LEU A 62 -11.83 2.18 -7.57
N LEU A 63 -10.69 2.85 -7.34
CA LEU A 63 -10.18 3.86 -8.27
C LEU A 63 -9.86 3.26 -9.65
N TRP A 64 -9.18 2.13 -9.72
CA TRP A 64 -8.89 1.49 -11.01
C TRP A 64 -10.13 0.84 -11.60
N ARG A 65 -11.01 0.27 -10.76
CA ARG A 65 -12.28 -0.30 -11.23
C ARG A 65 -13.15 0.75 -11.90
N PHE A 66 -13.23 1.98 -11.36
CA PHE A 66 -13.94 3.08 -12.01
C PHE A 66 -13.35 3.40 -13.38
N GLN A 67 -12.02 3.45 -13.49
CA GLN A 67 -11.34 3.70 -14.75
C GLN A 67 -11.61 2.59 -15.78
N ILE A 68 -11.34 1.33 -15.45
CA ILE A 68 -11.43 0.21 -16.39
C ILE A 68 -12.88 -0.04 -16.83
N LEU A 69 -13.86 0.03 -15.91
CA LEU A 69 -15.27 -0.13 -16.29
C LEU A 69 -15.74 0.97 -17.26
N ARG A 70 -15.26 2.21 -17.07
CA ARG A 70 -15.56 3.32 -17.97
C ARG A 70 -14.89 3.13 -19.34
N GLU A 71 -13.61 2.77 -19.38
CA GLU A 71 -12.88 2.50 -20.62
C GLU A 71 -13.51 1.35 -21.42
N ASN A 72 -14.01 0.32 -20.73
CA ASN A 72 -14.73 -0.80 -21.33
C ASN A 72 -16.22 -0.50 -21.62
N ASN A 73 -16.69 0.73 -21.38
CA ASN A 73 -18.09 1.14 -21.54
C ASN A 73 -19.10 0.19 -20.86
N PHE A 74 -18.70 -0.41 -19.74
CA PHE A 74 -19.48 -1.44 -19.08
C PHE A 74 -20.72 -0.86 -18.41
N LYS A 75 -21.87 -1.50 -18.65
CA LYS A 75 -23.13 -1.23 -17.95
C LYS A 75 -23.69 -2.55 -17.46
N GLN A 76 -23.87 -2.65 -16.14
CA GLN A 76 -24.47 -3.84 -15.55
C GLN A 76 -25.98 -3.84 -15.81
N THR A 77 -26.44 -4.76 -16.67
CA THR A 77 -27.85 -4.86 -17.09
C THR A 77 -28.65 -5.83 -16.24
N LEU A 78 -28.00 -6.78 -15.57
CA LEU A 78 -28.68 -7.73 -14.70
C LEU A 78 -29.13 -7.02 -13.41
N PRO A 79 -30.22 -7.47 -12.76
CA PRO A 79 -30.66 -6.88 -11.50
C PRO A 79 -29.71 -7.24 -10.35
N THR A 80 -29.67 -6.40 -9.31
CA THR A 80 -29.06 -6.77 -8.04
C THR A 80 -30.10 -7.57 -7.26
N LEU A 81 -29.76 -8.80 -6.90
CA LEU A 81 -30.59 -9.66 -6.05
C LEU A 81 -29.98 -9.66 -4.65
N LYS A 82 -30.76 -9.27 -3.64
CA LYS A 82 -30.44 -9.53 -2.24
C LYS A 82 -31.18 -10.80 -1.84
N ILE A 83 -30.48 -11.71 -1.18
CA ILE A 83 -31.08 -12.90 -0.59
C ILE A 83 -31.26 -12.59 0.89
N GLU A 84 -32.50 -12.61 1.38
CA GLU A 84 -32.80 -12.41 2.80
C GLU A 84 -32.57 -13.68 3.62
N ASP A 85 -32.34 -13.53 4.93
CA ASP A 85 -32.16 -14.66 5.82
C ASP A 85 -33.41 -15.56 5.83
N GLY A 86 -33.23 -16.84 5.50
CA GLY A 86 -34.32 -17.82 5.39
C GLY A 86 -35.01 -17.88 4.02
N GLU A 87 -34.61 -17.04 3.07
CA GLU A 87 -35.13 -17.09 1.70
C GLU A 87 -34.59 -18.29 0.92
N GLU A 88 -35.47 -18.98 0.17
CA GLU A 88 -35.06 -20.11 -0.66
C GLU A 88 -34.13 -19.66 -1.81
N ILE A 89 -32.96 -20.29 -1.88
CA ILE A 89 -31.96 -20.09 -2.94
C ILE A 89 -32.37 -20.93 -4.16
N THR A 90 -32.98 -20.29 -5.14
CA THR A 90 -33.39 -20.94 -6.39
C THR A 90 -32.24 -20.97 -7.40
N TYR A 91 -32.26 -21.98 -8.29
CA TYR A 91 -31.31 -22.07 -9.41
C TYR A 91 -31.24 -20.78 -10.23
N GLN A 92 -32.39 -20.16 -10.52
CA GLN A 92 -32.46 -18.91 -11.28
C GLN A 92 -31.75 -17.75 -10.57
N LYS A 93 -31.87 -17.63 -9.23
CA LYS A 93 -31.16 -16.60 -8.45
C LYS A 93 -29.65 -16.80 -8.53
N VAL A 94 -29.21 -18.04 -8.33
CA VAL A 94 -27.77 -18.40 -8.41
C VAL A 94 -27.22 -18.11 -9.80
N THR A 95 -27.89 -18.58 -10.86
CA THR A 95 -27.46 -18.30 -12.24
C THR A 95 -27.40 -16.81 -12.52
N THR A 96 -28.42 -16.04 -12.14
CA THR A 96 -28.43 -14.58 -12.36
C THR A 96 -27.27 -13.89 -11.63
N MET A 97 -27.01 -14.24 -10.37
CA MET A 97 -25.91 -13.67 -9.58
C MET A 97 -24.54 -14.07 -10.12
N MET A 98 -24.36 -15.34 -10.51
CA MET A 98 -23.12 -15.83 -11.10
C MET A 98 -22.83 -15.16 -12.45
N THR A 99 -23.83 -15.04 -13.33
CA THR A 99 -23.67 -14.33 -14.61
C THR A 99 -23.35 -12.86 -14.37
N ARG A 100 -24.02 -12.20 -13.41
CA ARG A 100 -23.73 -10.81 -13.03
C ARG A 100 -22.28 -10.65 -12.57
N ALA A 101 -21.80 -11.53 -11.71
CA ALA A 101 -20.43 -11.52 -11.20
C ALA A 101 -19.40 -11.81 -12.29
N ALA A 102 -19.65 -12.80 -13.14
CA ALA A 102 -18.76 -13.16 -14.26
C ALA A 102 -18.64 -12.01 -15.28
N LEU A 103 -19.76 -11.38 -15.65
CA LEU A 103 -19.76 -10.20 -16.52
C LEU A 103 -19.00 -9.03 -15.88
N HIS A 104 -19.20 -8.79 -14.58
CA HIS A 104 -18.49 -7.75 -13.85
C HIS A 104 -16.98 -8.00 -13.82
N LEU A 105 -16.55 -9.23 -13.52
CA LEU A 105 -15.14 -9.60 -13.47
C LEU A 105 -14.51 -9.53 -14.86
N SER A 106 -15.19 -10.03 -15.90
CA SER A 106 -14.73 -9.93 -17.28
C SER A 106 -14.56 -8.48 -17.73
N ALA A 107 -15.47 -7.58 -17.33
CA ALA A 107 -15.38 -6.16 -17.63
C ALA A 107 -14.25 -5.43 -16.90
N LEU A 108 -13.64 -6.05 -15.89
CA LEU A 108 -12.47 -5.53 -15.17
C LEU A 108 -11.14 -6.03 -15.74
N GLN A 109 -11.16 -6.93 -16.72
CA GLN A 109 -9.94 -7.39 -17.38
C GLN A 109 -9.29 -6.21 -18.14
N THR A 110 -7.98 -6.04 -17.97
CA THR A 110 -7.22 -5.00 -18.67
C THR A 110 -6.93 -5.39 -20.11
N THR A 111 -6.46 -4.43 -20.90
CA THR A 111 -6.16 -4.59 -22.34
C THR A 111 -5.10 -5.65 -22.65
N ASP A 112 -4.22 -5.97 -21.71
CA ASP A 112 -3.20 -7.02 -21.81
C ASP A 112 -3.62 -8.34 -21.11
N GLY A 113 -4.85 -8.42 -20.62
CA GLY A 113 -5.48 -9.64 -20.12
C GLY A 113 -5.38 -9.90 -18.61
N HIS A 114 -4.72 -9.03 -17.84
CA HIS A 114 -4.59 -9.21 -16.38
C HIS A 114 -5.71 -8.52 -15.58
N TRP A 115 -5.75 -8.75 -14.27
CA TRP A 115 -6.59 -8.03 -13.33
C TRP A 115 -5.71 -7.28 -12.33
N PRO A 116 -5.69 -5.94 -12.38
CA PRO A 116 -5.08 -5.11 -11.36
C PRO A 116 -5.62 -5.47 -9.98
N ALA A 117 -4.73 -5.57 -9.00
CA ALA A 117 -5.12 -5.71 -7.61
C ALA A 117 -4.08 -5.04 -6.71
N GLN A 118 -4.55 -4.45 -5.63
CA GLN A 118 -3.66 -4.02 -4.56
C GLN A 118 -3.20 -5.24 -3.75
N ILE A 119 -1.89 -5.45 -3.68
CA ILE A 119 -1.28 -6.36 -2.71
C ILE A 119 -1.05 -5.62 -1.38
N ALA A 120 -2.14 -5.37 -0.67
CA ALA A 120 -2.09 -4.74 0.66
C ALA A 120 -1.63 -5.74 1.73
N GLY A 121 -1.27 -5.22 2.91
CA GLY A 121 -0.98 -6.03 4.08
C GLY A 121 0.13 -5.40 4.89
N PRO A 122 1.42 -5.63 4.56
CA PRO A 122 2.55 -5.15 5.36
C PRO A 122 2.64 -3.62 5.45
N LEU A 123 2.75 -3.10 6.67
CA LEU A 123 2.89 -1.65 6.94
C LEU A 123 4.35 -1.20 7.11
N PHE A 124 5.30 -2.01 6.63
CA PHE A 124 6.74 -1.80 6.75
C PHE A 124 7.51 -1.90 5.42
N PHE A 125 6.83 -1.92 4.28
CA PHE A 125 7.50 -1.84 2.97
C PHE A 125 7.68 -0.40 2.48
N LEU A 126 6.64 0.42 2.63
CA LEU A 126 6.67 1.80 2.15
C LEU A 126 7.60 2.71 2.97
N PRO A 127 7.64 2.66 4.32
CA PRO A 127 8.58 3.51 5.08
C PRO A 127 10.05 3.29 4.68
N PRO A 128 10.57 2.05 4.62
CA PRO A 128 11.94 1.85 4.17
C PRO A 128 12.23 2.34 2.74
N LEU A 129 11.27 2.22 1.82
CA LEU A 129 11.42 2.77 0.47
C LEU A 129 11.60 4.29 0.52
N VAL A 130 10.78 4.99 1.32
CA VAL A 130 10.93 6.44 1.55
C VAL A 130 12.29 6.75 2.17
N PHE A 131 12.77 5.94 3.12
CA PHE A 131 14.08 6.15 3.75
C PHE A 131 15.21 6.02 2.74
N CYS A 132 15.17 5.01 1.87
CA CYS A 132 16.15 4.83 0.79
C CYS A 132 16.17 6.04 -0.16
N MET A 133 14.99 6.53 -0.58
CA MET A 133 14.92 7.69 -1.47
C MET A 133 15.39 8.97 -0.77
N TYR A 134 15.13 9.12 0.52
CA TYR A 134 15.65 10.21 1.34
C TYR A 134 17.18 10.18 1.43
N ILE A 135 17.77 9.05 1.84
CA ILE A 135 19.23 8.92 2.02
C ILE A 135 19.98 9.09 0.71
N THR A 136 19.42 8.59 -0.40
CA THR A 136 20.05 8.69 -1.71
C THR A 136 19.84 10.06 -2.39
N GLY A 137 19.04 10.95 -1.81
CA GLY A 137 18.76 12.27 -2.38
C GLY A 137 17.76 12.28 -3.55
N HIS A 138 16.96 11.22 -3.71
CA HIS A 138 16.01 11.06 -4.81
C HIS A 138 14.54 11.16 -4.37
N LEU A 139 14.27 11.61 -3.14
CA LEU A 139 12.91 11.67 -2.60
C LEU A 139 11.97 12.45 -3.51
N ASP A 140 12.33 13.68 -3.87
CA ASP A 140 11.47 14.56 -4.67
C ASP A 140 11.35 14.12 -6.14
N SER A 141 12.36 13.42 -6.67
CA SER A 141 12.33 12.93 -8.04
C SER A 141 11.50 11.65 -8.19
N VAL A 142 11.52 10.78 -7.18
CA VAL A 142 10.77 9.51 -7.19
C VAL A 142 9.35 9.70 -6.65
N PHE A 143 9.17 10.58 -5.67
CA PHE A 143 7.88 10.91 -5.08
C PHE A 143 7.56 12.40 -5.28
N PRO A 144 7.00 12.78 -6.44
CA PRO A 144 6.39 14.09 -6.62
C PRO A 144 5.31 14.36 -5.57
N GLU A 145 4.95 15.63 -5.39
CA GLU A 145 4.01 16.10 -4.36
C GLU A 145 2.74 15.23 -4.23
N GLU A 146 2.12 14.85 -5.35
CA GLU A 146 0.91 14.03 -5.34
C GLU A 146 1.16 12.60 -4.84
N HIS A 147 2.32 12.00 -5.14
CA HIS A 147 2.71 10.70 -4.57
C HIS A 147 2.91 10.82 -3.06
N CYS A 148 3.57 11.87 -2.57
CA CYS A 148 3.71 12.12 -1.14
C CYS A 148 2.34 12.24 -0.45
N LYS A 149 1.37 12.93 -1.07
CA LYS A 149 -0.01 13.02 -0.56
C LYS A 149 -0.69 11.65 -0.47
N GLU A 150 -0.55 10.77 -1.46
CA GLU A 150 -1.12 9.42 -1.39
C GLU A 150 -0.41 8.53 -0.36
N ILE A 151 0.92 8.63 -0.24
CA ILE A 151 1.69 7.89 0.77
C ILE A 151 1.21 8.28 2.17
N LEU A 152 1.14 9.59 2.45
CA LEU A 152 0.63 10.11 3.71
C LEU A 152 -0.81 9.68 3.95
N ARG A 153 -1.69 9.77 2.93
CA ARG A 153 -3.08 9.30 3.03
C ARG A 153 -3.16 7.83 3.42
N TYR A 154 -2.37 6.96 2.78
CA TYR A 154 -2.30 5.54 3.11
C TYR A 154 -1.89 5.32 4.57
N ILE A 155 -0.87 6.04 5.04
CA ILE A 155 -0.40 5.97 6.44
C ILE A 155 -1.52 6.39 7.41
N TYR A 156 -2.21 7.50 7.15
CA TYR A 156 -3.31 7.99 8.01
C TYR A 156 -4.48 7.01 8.06
N TYR A 157 -4.79 6.40 6.92
CA TYR A 157 -5.92 5.49 6.79
C TYR A 157 -5.71 4.17 7.56
N HIS A 158 -4.45 3.82 7.83
CA HIS A 158 -4.10 2.61 8.56
C HIS A 158 -3.56 2.86 9.98
N GLN A 159 -3.61 4.10 10.47
CA GLN A 159 -3.34 4.36 11.89
C GLN A 159 -4.47 3.79 12.75
N ASN A 160 -4.12 2.94 13.72
CA ASN A 160 -5.07 2.40 14.69
C ASN A 160 -5.58 3.49 15.63
N GLU A 161 -6.70 3.25 16.30
CA GLU A 161 -7.32 4.21 17.22
C GLU A 161 -6.36 4.64 18.34
N ASP A 162 -5.51 3.72 18.81
CA ASP A 162 -4.48 3.97 19.82
C ASP A 162 -3.32 4.89 19.35
N GLY A 163 -3.25 5.19 18.04
CA GLY A 163 -2.22 6.04 17.45
C GLY A 163 -1.04 5.30 16.84
N GLY A 164 -0.99 3.97 16.94
CA GLY A 164 0.07 3.16 16.35
C GLY A 164 -0.30 2.48 15.03
N TRP A 165 0.62 1.64 14.53
CA TRP A 165 0.44 0.81 13.34
C TRP A 165 0.87 -0.62 13.61
N GLY A 166 0.08 -1.58 13.11
CA GLY A 166 0.40 -2.99 13.21
C GLY A 166 1.41 -3.47 12.18
N LEU A 167 1.82 -4.73 12.30
CA LEU A 167 2.70 -5.37 11.31
C LEU A 167 2.05 -5.42 9.91
N HIS A 168 0.73 -5.51 9.89
CA HIS A 168 -0.11 -5.41 8.71
C HIS A 168 -1.36 -4.55 9.00
N ILE A 169 -2.12 -4.22 7.96
CA ILE A 169 -3.31 -3.33 8.03
C ILE A 169 -4.40 -3.78 9.03
N GLU A 170 -4.42 -5.05 9.42
CA GLU A 170 -5.39 -5.60 10.40
C GLU A 170 -4.76 -5.85 11.79
N GLY A 171 -3.46 -5.61 11.93
CA GLY A 171 -2.71 -5.93 13.14
C GLY A 171 -2.84 -4.85 14.22
N HIS A 172 -2.71 -5.29 15.47
CA HIS A 172 -2.51 -4.39 16.61
C HIS A 172 -1.18 -3.65 16.48
N SER A 173 -1.14 -2.44 17.05
CA SER A 173 0.01 -1.55 16.99
C SER A 173 1.28 -2.20 17.55
N THR A 174 2.40 -1.98 16.85
CA THR A 174 3.73 -2.50 17.21
C THR A 174 4.76 -1.38 17.24
N MET A 175 5.81 -1.51 18.06
CA MET A 175 6.92 -0.55 18.07
C MET A 175 7.57 -0.44 16.69
N PHE A 176 7.68 -1.57 15.97
CA PHE A 176 8.28 -1.62 14.64
C PHE A 176 7.53 -0.72 13.65
N CYS A 177 6.27 -1.02 13.36
CA CYS A 177 5.55 -0.28 12.32
C CYS A 177 5.16 1.12 12.78
N THR A 178 4.94 1.35 14.08
CA THR A 178 4.65 2.71 14.59
C THR A 178 5.84 3.64 14.43
N ALA A 179 7.05 3.19 14.81
CA ALA A 179 8.25 4.00 14.63
C ALA A 179 8.56 4.26 13.15
N LEU A 180 8.45 3.23 12.30
CA LEU A 180 8.70 3.39 10.87
C LEU A 180 7.72 4.36 10.20
N ASN A 181 6.42 4.21 10.45
CA ASN A 181 5.41 5.11 9.86
C ASN A 181 5.50 6.53 10.43
N TYR A 182 5.83 6.70 11.72
CA TYR A 182 6.13 8.02 12.30
C TYR A 182 7.28 8.70 11.54
N ILE A 183 8.41 8.03 11.38
CA ILE A 183 9.58 8.60 10.70
C ILE A 183 9.27 8.88 9.23
N CYS A 184 8.52 8.00 8.56
CA CYS A 184 8.07 8.20 7.19
C CYS A 184 7.30 9.52 7.04
N MET A 185 6.31 9.76 7.89
CA MET A 185 5.57 11.04 7.90
C MET A 185 6.52 12.22 8.12
N ARG A 186 7.46 12.12 9.07
CA ARG A 186 8.45 13.18 9.35
C ARG A 186 9.35 13.47 8.15
N MET A 187 9.79 12.45 7.41
CA MET A 187 10.61 12.60 6.21
C MET A 187 9.84 13.20 5.03
N LEU A 188 8.54 12.93 4.94
CA LEU A 188 7.63 13.50 3.93
C LEU A 188 7.12 14.91 4.30
N GLY A 189 7.69 15.52 5.34
CA GLY A 189 7.46 16.93 5.69
C GLY A 189 6.43 17.19 6.80
N GLU A 190 5.72 16.17 7.29
CA GLU A 190 4.74 16.36 8.36
C GLU A 190 5.42 16.72 9.68
N GLY A 191 5.02 17.82 10.33
CA GLY A 191 5.54 18.26 11.63
C GLY A 191 5.39 17.23 12.75
N PRO A 192 6.08 17.41 13.91
CA PRO A 192 5.89 16.51 15.06
C PRO A 192 4.44 16.50 15.57
N ASN A 193 3.70 17.59 15.40
CA ASN A 193 2.26 17.66 15.70
C ASN A 193 1.41 17.70 14.42
N GLY A 194 2.00 17.31 13.28
CA GLY A 194 1.33 17.29 11.98
C GLY A 194 0.63 15.96 11.70
N GLY A 195 0.22 15.81 10.45
CA GLY A 195 -0.56 14.71 9.94
C GLY A 195 -2.06 14.88 10.18
N HIS A 196 -2.85 14.15 9.40
CA HIS A 196 -4.29 14.11 9.57
C HIS A 196 -4.64 13.64 10.99
N ASP A 197 -5.53 14.36 11.68
CA ASP A 197 -5.93 14.06 13.06
C ASP A 197 -4.75 13.95 14.05
N ASN A 198 -3.75 14.82 13.90
CA ASN A 198 -2.52 14.83 14.72
C ASN A 198 -1.78 13.48 14.72
N ALA A 199 -1.80 12.75 13.59
CA ALA A 199 -1.24 11.41 13.48
C ALA A 199 0.19 11.30 14.05
N CYS A 200 1.06 12.29 13.79
CA CYS A 200 2.43 12.30 14.32
C CYS A 200 2.47 12.41 15.85
N ALA A 201 1.62 13.23 16.46
CA ALA A 201 1.59 13.38 17.91
C ALA A 201 1.07 12.12 18.59
N ARG A 202 0.02 11.50 18.04
CA ARG A 202 -0.55 10.23 18.52
C ARG A 202 0.46 9.08 18.41
N ALA A 203 1.16 8.99 17.28
CA ALA A 203 2.23 8.03 17.06
C ALA A 203 3.36 8.18 18.09
N ARG A 204 3.84 9.41 18.28
CA ARG A 204 4.90 9.71 19.26
C ARG A 204 4.46 9.37 20.68
N LYS A 205 3.22 9.71 21.05
CA LYS A 205 2.64 9.33 22.35
C LYS A 205 2.64 7.81 22.51
N TRP A 206 2.12 7.08 21.53
CA TRP A 206 2.11 5.61 21.55
C TRP A 206 3.52 5.05 21.73
N ILE A 207 4.52 5.55 20.99
CA ILE A 207 5.92 5.12 21.11
C ILE A 207 6.44 5.33 22.54
N HIS A 208 6.22 6.50 23.15
CA HIS A 208 6.69 6.77 24.50
C HIS A 208 5.99 5.92 25.57
N ASP A 209 4.67 5.75 25.46
CA ASP A 209 3.89 4.95 26.39
C ASP A 209 4.30 3.47 26.39
N HIS A 210 4.90 2.99 25.28
CA HIS A 210 5.34 1.60 25.10
C HIS A 210 6.86 1.41 25.25
N GLY A 211 7.53 2.30 26.01
CA GLY A 211 8.94 2.16 26.37
C GLY A 211 9.94 2.77 25.39
N GLY A 212 9.45 3.37 24.30
CA GLY A 212 10.28 4.06 23.31
C GLY A 212 10.96 3.12 22.32
N VAL A 213 11.70 3.74 21.39
CA VAL A 213 12.23 3.06 20.19
C VAL A 213 13.32 2.03 20.50
N THR A 214 13.86 1.99 21.70
CA THR A 214 14.86 0.98 22.12
C THR A 214 14.29 -0.45 22.15
N TYR A 215 12.96 -0.59 22.26
CA TYR A 215 12.22 -1.85 22.21
C TYR A 215 11.87 -2.29 20.78
N ILE A 216 12.36 -1.58 19.76
CA ILE A 216 12.12 -1.96 18.36
C ILE A 216 12.84 -3.28 18.01
N PRO A 217 12.22 -4.17 17.21
CA PRO A 217 12.87 -5.39 16.73
C PRO A 217 14.14 -5.13 15.90
N SER A 218 14.95 -6.18 15.68
CA SER A 218 16.24 -6.09 14.99
C SER A 218 16.20 -5.38 13.63
N TRP A 219 15.20 -5.69 12.80
CA TRP A 219 15.02 -5.02 11.50
C TRP A 219 14.77 -3.52 11.65
N GLY A 220 14.04 -3.12 12.68
CA GLY A 220 13.84 -1.71 13.01
C GLY A 220 15.14 -1.04 13.42
N LYS A 221 15.91 -1.67 14.30
CA LYS A 221 17.23 -1.14 14.71
C LYS A 221 18.15 -0.91 13.51
N THR A 222 18.18 -1.86 12.57
CA THR A 222 18.93 -1.72 11.32
C THR A 222 18.47 -0.49 10.53
N TRP A 223 17.17 -0.34 10.27
CA TRP A 223 16.65 0.84 9.55
C TRP A 223 16.95 2.16 10.25
N LEU A 224 16.79 2.21 11.59
CA LEU A 224 17.08 3.41 12.37
C LEU A 224 18.58 3.75 12.39
N SER A 225 19.44 2.74 12.37
CA SER A 225 20.89 2.93 12.29
C SER A 225 21.30 3.42 10.91
N ILE A 226 20.67 2.90 9.84
CA ILE A 226 20.88 3.35 8.45
C ILE A 226 20.54 4.85 8.28
N ILE A 227 19.45 5.33 8.88
CA ILE A 227 19.06 6.75 8.83
C ILE A 227 19.75 7.61 9.92
N GLY A 228 20.62 7.03 10.74
CA GLY A 228 21.43 7.76 11.73
C GLY A 228 20.70 8.18 13.02
N VAL A 229 19.57 7.56 13.37
CA VAL A 229 18.81 7.87 14.61
C VAL A 229 18.92 6.77 15.68
N PHE A 230 19.75 5.76 15.45
CA PHE A 230 20.06 4.69 16.38
C PHE A 230 21.53 4.28 16.24
N ASP A 231 22.20 3.98 17.34
CA ASP A 231 23.61 3.59 17.30
C ASP A 231 23.75 2.14 16.80
N TRP A 232 24.64 1.91 15.84
CA TRP A 232 24.94 0.58 15.31
C TRP A 232 25.36 -0.42 16.40
N CYS A 233 25.98 0.04 17.49
CA CYS A 233 26.36 -0.78 18.64
C CYS A 233 25.16 -1.40 19.36
N GLY A 234 23.95 -0.85 19.20
CA GLY A 234 22.72 -1.41 19.76
C GLY A 234 22.06 -2.50 18.91
N SER A 235 22.60 -2.79 17.73
CA SER A 235 22.12 -3.80 16.78
C SER A 235 22.96 -5.07 16.86
N ASN A 236 22.32 -6.24 16.68
CA ASN A 236 23.08 -7.48 16.51
C ASN A 236 23.88 -7.43 15.20
N PRO A 237 25.14 -7.87 15.19
CA PRO A 237 25.96 -7.86 13.98
C PRO A 237 25.37 -8.78 12.90
N MET A 238 25.45 -8.35 11.65
CA MET A 238 25.12 -9.14 10.46
C MET A 238 26.41 -9.32 9.62
N PRO A 239 27.33 -10.19 10.04
CA PRO A 239 28.66 -10.26 9.44
C PRO A 239 28.60 -10.81 8.00
N PRO A 240 29.13 -10.10 7.00
CA PRO A 240 29.15 -10.57 5.61
C PRO A 240 30.01 -11.83 5.43
N GLU A 241 30.90 -12.16 6.37
CA GLU A 241 31.79 -13.31 6.36
C GLU A 241 31.04 -14.66 6.28
N PHE A 242 29.75 -14.71 6.65
CA PHE A 242 28.91 -15.89 6.46
C PHE A 242 28.86 -16.35 5.00
N TRP A 243 29.00 -15.44 4.03
CA TRP A 243 29.01 -15.77 2.60
C TRP A 243 30.33 -16.43 2.14
N ILE A 244 31.39 -16.39 2.95
CA ILE A 244 32.68 -17.02 2.66
C ILE A 244 32.73 -18.48 3.16
N LEU A 245 31.78 -18.87 4.02
CA LEU A 245 31.72 -20.23 4.56
C LEU A 245 31.61 -21.29 3.44
N PRO A 246 32.18 -22.48 3.62
CA PRO A 246 31.93 -23.58 2.70
C PRO A 246 30.43 -23.91 2.59
N SER A 247 29.93 -24.09 1.36
CA SER A 247 28.50 -24.32 1.07
C SER A 247 27.91 -25.61 1.65
N PHE A 248 28.76 -26.52 2.15
CA PHE A 248 28.35 -27.73 2.85
C PHE A 248 27.99 -27.49 4.33
N LEU A 249 28.36 -26.34 4.91
CA LEU A 249 28.02 -26.02 6.29
C LEU A 249 26.54 -25.64 6.42
N PRO A 250 25.85 -26.04 7.51
CA PRO A 250 24.42 -25.78 7.70
C PRO A 250 24.09 -24.29 7.86
N MET A 251 25.05 -23.47 8.28
CA MET A 251 24.89 -22.03 8.48
C MET A 251 25.20 -21.20 7.21
N HIS A 252 25.64 -21.84 6.12
CA HIS A 252 25.91 -21.12 4.88
C HIS A 252 24.61 -20.49 4.33
N PRO A 253 24.58 -19.21 3.90
CA PRO A 253 23.36 -18.55 3.43
C PRO A 253 22.60 -19.32 2.34
N GLY A 254 23.31 -19.99 1.43
CA GLY A 254 22.71 -20.85 0.40
C GLY A 254 22.04 -22.15 0.90
N ARG A 255 22.01 -22.40 2.21
CA ARG A 255 21.32 -23.52 2.87
C ARG A 255 20.12 -23.07 3.70
N VAL A 256 19.91 -21.77 3.87
CA VAL A 256 18.77 -21.22 4.61
C VAL A 256 17.58 -21.21 3.65
N ASN A 257 16.58 -22.05 3.93
CA ASN A 257 15.28 -22.07 3.25
C ASN A 257 14.28 -21.16 3.97
#